data_AF-A0A3D3A3X9-F1
#
_entry.id   AF-A0A3D3A3X9-F1
#
_cell.length_a   1.000
_cell.length_b   1.000
_cell.length_c   1.000
_cell.angle_alpha   90.00
_cell.angle_beta   90.00
_cell.angle_gamma   90.00
#
_symmetry.space_group_name_H-M   'P 1'
#
loop_
_entity.id
_entity.type
_entity.pdbx_description
1 polymer ?
#
loop_
_entity_poly.entity_id
_entity_poly.type
_entity_poly.pdbx_seq_one_letter_code
_entity_poly.pdbx_strand_id
1 'polypeptide(L)'
;MCKVIFPFMPRRCVLAGFCMLLIFLVLPKFAQATHNRAGEITYTHVQGLTYEVVITTYTKASALADRPWLFLTWGDEVGNQLDSLSRELPIVVMPGDIQKNVYRGTHTYGGPGIYPLTVEDPNRNEGVLNMTGSVDTPFAIQSLLIIDPQAGNNNSVQLLNPATENACLNQTWIHNPAAHDPDGDVLTYSLVPSRGFGGEFIPTYIYPDEVSAASDVFSIDEATGDVTWNTPQIAGEYNVAIRIEEWREVGGILRKVGEVTRDLQIDVQLCDNQPPEIAAMGDTCVLAGESLTFNVFASDPDGDGVTLSAVGGALSEVAHPATFASVGAGNGVFSWSPECAEVRAQPYQVVFKAQDVGNAIPLVDLETRQITVISPPVTQLVVDPVGYDMSVTWQPNE
;
A
#
# COMPACT_ATOMS: atom_id res chain seq x y z
N MET A 1 -89.51 0.03 -57.87
CA MET A 1 -89.87 -0.76 -56.67
C MET A 1 -88.95 -0.32 -55.53
N CYS A 2 -89.36 0.72 -54.80
CA CYS A 2 -89.85 0.70 -53.40
C CYS A 2 -88.68 0.57 -52.39
N LYS A 3 -88.34 1.51 -51.48
CA LYS A 3 -88.88 2.81 -51.04
C LYS A 3 -87.78 3.52 -50.20
N VAL A 4 -87.58 4.82 -50.43
CA VAL A 4 -87.20 6.00 -49.58
C VAL A 4 -86.91 5.72 -48.08
N ILE A 5 -85.91 6.35 -47.41
CA ILE A 5 -86.01 7.61 -46.60
C ILE A 5 -84.63 8.00 -45.98
N PHE A 6 -84.23 9.29 -46.05
CA PHE A 6 -83.21 10.02 -45.23
C PHE A 6 -83.90 10.70 -44.01
N PRO A 7 -83.27 11.40 -43.02
CA PRO A 7 -81.87 11.61 -42.59
C PRO A 7 -81.68 11.43 -41.05
N PHE A 8 -80.55 11.82 -40.43
CA PHE A 8 -80.43 12.54 -39.13
C PHE A 8 -79.00 12.45 -38.53
N MET A 9 -78.41 13.60 -38.21
CA MET A 9 -77.28 13.79 -37.26
C MET A 9 -77.90 14.25 -35.92
N PRO A 10 -77.39 13.93 -34.71
CA PRO A 10 -76.23 14.67 -34.16
C PRO A 10 -75.35 13.97 -33.08
N ARG A 11 -74.17 14.57 -32.86
CA ARG A 11 -73.37 14.77 -31.62
C ARG A 11 -73.10 13.64 -30.57
N ARG A 12 -71.78 13.50 -30.34
CA ARG A 12 -71.01 13.40 -29.06
C ARG A 12 -71.04 12.09 -28.25
N CYS A 13 -69.87 11.45 -28.13
CA CYS A 13 -69.15 11.13 -26.88
C CYS A 13 -67.80 10.48 -27.26
N VAL A 14 -66.68 11.19 -27.10
CA VAL A 14 -65.64 10.89 -26.09
C VAL A 14 -65.28 9.41 -26.01
N LEU A 15 -64.14 9.04 -26.62
CA LEU A 15 -63.14 8.19 -25.99
C LEU A 15 -61.81 8.39 -26.74
N ALA A 16 -61.03 9.38 -26.28
CA ALA A 16 -59.60 9.39 -26.47
C ALA A 16 -59.02 8.36 -25.50
N GLY A 17 -58.39 7.31 -26.02
CA GLY A 17 -57.91 6.19 -25.23
C GLY A 17 -56.60 5.65 -25.77
N PHE A 18 -55.54 6.44 -25.58
CA PHE A 18 -54.19 5.97 -25.25
C PHE A 18 -53.59 4.86 -26.14
N CYS A 19 -53.12 5.25 -27.32
CA CYS A 19 -51.97 4.59 -27.95
C CYS A 19 -50.72 5.38 -27.53
N MET A 20 -50.23 5.15 -26.30
CA MET A 20 -49.00 5.74 -25.81
C MET A 20 -47.93 4.65 -25.75
N LEU A 21 -47.15 4.61 -26.82
CA LEU A 21 -45.74 4.24 -26.91
C LEU A 21 -45.07 3.99 -25.54
N LEU A 22 -45.01 2.73 -25.11
CA LEU A 22 -44.10 2.28 -24.06
C LEU A 22 -42.76 1.91 -24.72
N ILE A 23 -42.04 2.93 -25.19
CA ILE A 23 -40.58 2.83 -25.32
C ILE A 23 -40.07 3.07 -23.90
N PHE A 24 -39.92 1.99 -23.13
CA PHE A 24 -39.05 2.03 -21.97
C PHE A 24 -37.64 2.28 -22.51
N LEU A 25 -37.19 3.53 -22.36
CA LEU A 25 -35.78 3.90 -22.38
C LEU A 25 -35.07 3.00 -21.37
N VAL A 26 -34.46 1.92 -21.84
CA VAL A 26 -33.33 1.30 -21.16
C VAL A 26 -32.19 2.30 -21.30
N LEU A 27 -32.15 3.29 -20.40
CA LEU A 27 -30.92 4.01 -20.12
C LEU A 27 -29.89 2.94 -19.76
N PRO A 28 -28.72 2.90 -20.42
CA PRO A 28 -27.65 2.04 -19.95
C PRO A 28 -27.32 2.50 -18.54
N LYS A 29 -27.67 1.70 -17.53
CA LYS A 29 -26.99 1.80 -16.25
C LYS A 29 -25.54 1.51 -16.59
N PHE A 30 -24.67 2.52 -16.52
CA PHE A 30 -23.24 2.27 -16.45
C PHE A 30 -23.08 1.27 -15.30
N ALA A 31 -22.62 0.07 -15.63
CA ALA A 31 -22.24 -0.90 -14.62
C ALA A 31 -21.05 -0.28 -13.87
N GLN A 32 -21.33 0.38 -12.76
CA GLN A 32 -20.32 0.79 -11.80
C GLN A 32 -19.91 -0.49 -11.08
N ALA A 33 -18.89 -1.14 -11.61
CA ALA A 33 -18.31 -2.29 -10.95
C ALA A 33 -17.22 -1.78 -9.99
N THR A 34 -17.56 -1.83 -8.71
CA THR A 34 -16.75 -1.62 -7.51
C THR A 34 -15.65 -2.69 -7.44
N HIS A 35 -14.36 -2.33 -7.53
CA HIS A 35 -13.31 -3.35 -7.48
C HIS A 35 -11.96 -2.94 -6.88
N ASN A 36 -11.71 -1.65 -6.62
CA ASN A 36 -10.43 -1.20 -6.09
C ASN A 36 -10.33 -1.53 -4.60
N ARG A 37 -9.33 -2.36 -4.24
CA ARG A 37 -9.04 -2.78 -2.87
C ARG A 37 -7.84 -2.06 -2.29
N ALA A 38 -6.83 -1.76 -3.10
CA ALA A 38 -5.69 -0.98 -2.64
C ALA A 38 -4.94 -0.35 -3.82
N GLY A 39 -4.07 0.60 -3.53
CA GLY A 39 -3.13 1.11 -4.50
C GLY A 39 -2.08 2.03 -3.91
N GLU A 40 -1.02 2.21 -4.69
CA GLU A 40 0.13 3.07 -4.37
C GLU A 40 0.80 3.54 -5.66
N ILE A 41 1.53 4.65 -5.55
CA ILE A 41 2.38 5.18 -6.62
C ILE A 41 3.80 5.24 -6.08
N THR A 42 4.72 4.54 -6.72
CA THR A 42 6.15 4.60 -6.45
C THR A 42 6.90 5.18 -7.64
N TYR A 43 8.12 5.66 -7.42
CA TYR A 43 8.95 6.23 -8.47
C TYR A 43 10.43 5.90 -8.27
N THR A 44 11.17 5.88 -9.38
CA THR A 44 12.61 5.61 -9.40
C THR A 44 13.29 6.63 -10.31
N HIS A 45 14.40 7.20 -9.85
CA HIS A 45 15.22 8.10 -10.65
C HIS A 45 15.92 7.32 -11.77
N VAL A 46 15.82 7.81 -13.00
CA VAL A 46 16.46 7.17 -14.16
C VAL A 46 17.72 7.93 -14.56
N GLN A 47 17.56 9.21 -14.89
CA GLN A 47 18.66 10.11 -15.27
C GLN A 47 18.20 11.56 -15.30
N GLY A 48 19.07 12.51 -14.94
CA GLY A 48 18.74 13.93 -14.97
C GLY A 48 17.46 14.24 -14.19
N LEU A 49 16.44 14.78 -14.86
CA LEU A 49 15.10 15.02 -14.30
C LEU A 49 14.07 13.99 -14.78
N THR A 50 14.54 12.82 -15.24
CA THR A 50 13.70 11.73 -15.73
C THR A 50 13.45 10.74 -14.62
N TYR A 51 12.18 10.44 -14.37
CA TYR A 51 11.73 9.46 -13.40
C TYR A 51 10.85 8.43 -14.08
N GLU A 52 10.97 7.20 -13.61
CA GLU A 52 10.01 6.15 -13.89
C GLU A 52 9.00 6.11 -12.75
N VAL A 53 7.71 6.12 -13.09
CA VAL A 53 6.61 6.02 -12.13
C VAL A 53 5.93 4.67 -12.32
N VAL A 54 5.66 4.01 -11.21
CA VAL A 54 4.96 2.73 -11.14
C VAL A 54 3.71 2.90 -10.31
N ILE A 55 2.55 2.63 -10.91
CA ILE A 55 1.28 2.53 -10.21
C ILE A 55 1.02 1.06 -9.96
N THR A 56 0.83 0.68 -8.70
CA THR A 56 0.37 -0.66 -8.33
C THR A 56 -1.04 -0.55 -7.80
N THR A 57 -1.98 -1.32 -8.36
CA THR A 57 -3.34 -1.44 -7.81
C THR A 57 -3.71 -2.88 -7.54
N TYR A 58 -4.48 -3.08 -6.48
CA TYR A 58 -5.04 -4.36 -6.09
C TYR A 58 -6.53 -4.29 -6.33
N THR A 59 -7.03 -5.15 -7.21
CA THR A 59 -8.44 -5.19 -7.57
C THR A 59 -9.03 -6.56 -7.29
N LYS A 60 -10.35 -6.65 -7.19
CA LYS A 60 -11.02 -7.94 -7.09
C LYS A 60 -10.87 -8.72 -8.41
N ALA A 61 -10.34 -9.94 -8.39
CA ALA A 61 -10.06 -10.72 -9.60
C ALA A 61 -11.34 -11.19 -10.32
N SER A 62 -12.42 -11.42 -9.57
CA SER A 62 -13.74 -11.76 -10.11
C SER A 62 -14.56 -10.56 -10.59
N ALA A 63 -14.04 -9.33 -10.46
CA ALA A 63 -14.74 -8.15 -10.92
C ALA A 63 -14.89 -8.13 -12.45
N LEU A 64 -16.04 -7.65 -12.91
CA LEU A 64 -16.30 -7.42 -14.33
C LEU A 64 -15.64 -6.13 -14.85
N ALA A 65 -15.38 -5.17 -13.96
CA ALA A 65 -14.58 -4.00 -14.29
C ALA A 65 -13.11 -4.41 -14.37
N ASP A 66 -12.51 -4.15 -15.51
CA ASP A 66 -11.09 -4.31 -15.74
C ASP A 66 -10.53 -3.05 -16.40
N ARG A 67 -9.35 -2.62 -15.95
CA ARG A 67 -8.71 -1.37 -16.39
C ARG A 67 -7.40 -1.66 -17.13
N PRO A 68 -7.42 -1.87 -18.46
CA PRO A 68 -6.18 -2.06 -19.21
C PRO A 68 -5.29 -0.80 -19.27
N TRP A 69 -5.81 0.37 -18.87
CA TRP A 69 -5.05 1.61 -18.70
C TRP A 69 -5.56 2.40 -17.49
N LEU A 70 -4.68 3.22 -16.91
CA LEU A 70 -5.02 4.20 -15.88
C LEU A 70 -4.54 5.60 -16.29
N PHE A 71 -5.30 6.61 -15.90
CA PHE A 71 -4.88 8.00 -16.06
C PHE A 71 -4.01 8.42 -14.88
N LEU A 72 -2.91 9.10 -15.18
CA LEU A 72 -1.98 9.66 -14.21
C LEU A 72 -1.87 11.16 -14.43
N THR A 73 -1.83 11.90 -13.34
CA THR A 73 -1.25 13.25 -13.32
C THR A 73 0.19 13.19 -12.83
N TRP A 74 1.09 13.79 -13.59
CA TRP A 74 2.52 13.98 -13.31
C TRP A 74 2.79 15.17 -12.37
N GLY A 75 1.81 16.07 -12.18
CA GLY A 75 1.93 17.20 -11.25
C GLY A 75 2.60 18.44 -11.84
N ASP A 76 2.91 18.44 -13.14
CA ASP A 76 3.46 19.57 -13.89
C ASP A 76 2.66 19.94 -15.14
N GLU A 77 1.42 19.46 -15.24
CA GLU A 77 0.59 19.66 -16.42
C GLU A 77 0.16 21.10 -16.64
N VAL A 78 0.02 21.45 -17.91
CA VAL A 78 -0.60 22.70 -18.35
C VAL A 78 -2.00 22.40 -18.88
N GLY A 79 -3.03 22.63 -18.06
CA GLY A 79 -4.44 22.37 -18.41
C GLY A 79 -4.94 21.03 -17.89
N ASN A 80 -5.89 20.40 -18.59
CA ASN A 80 -6.57 19.17 -18.14
C ASN A 80 -6.07 17.92 -18.88
N GLN A 81 -4.85 17.93 -19.40
CA GLN A 81 -4.32 16.79 -20.16
C GLN A 81 -3.84 15.72 -19.18
N LEU A 82 -4.52 14.57 -19.17
CA LEU A 82 -4.09 13.39 -18.45
C LEU A 82 -3.26 12.51 -19.36
N ASP A 83 -2.18 11.92 -18.82
CA ASP A 83 -1.47 10.84 -19.51
C ASP A 83 -2.13 9.50 -19.15
N SER A 84 -2.00 8.51 -20.02
CA SER A 84 -2.55 7.17 -19.80
C SER A 84 -1.45 6.12 -19.84
N LEU A 85 -1.30 5.37 -18.76
CA LEU A 85 -0.35 4.28 -18.67
C LEU A 85 -1.05 2.96 -18.95
N SER A 86 -0.47 2.12 -19.81
CA SER A 86 -0.97 0.78 -20.09
C SER A 86 -0.54 -0.22 -19.01
N ARG A 87 -1.42 -1.16 -18.67
CA ARG A 87 -1.12 -2.23 -17.73
C ARG A 87 -0.06 -3.19 -18.27
N GLU A 88 0.89 -3.59 -17.44
CA GLU A 88 1.87 -4.62 -17.72
C GLU A 88 1.25 -6.04 -17.73
N LEU A 89 1.86 -6.95 -18.50
CA LEU A 89 1.47 -8.36 -18.58
C LEU A 89 2.68 -9.26 -18.24
N PRO A 90 2.49 -10.45 -17.65
CA PRO A 90 1.20 -11.09 -17.32
C PRO A 90 0.54 -10.50 -16.06
N ILE A 91 -0.78 -10.63 -15.99
CA ILE A 91 -1.55 -10.27 -14.79
C ILE A 91 -1.21 -11.26 -13.67
N VAL A 92 -0.97 -10.76 -12.47
CA VAL A 92 -0.70 -11.57 -11.29
C VAL A 92 -2.00 -11.72 -10.50
N VAL A 93 -2.51 -12.95 -10.39
CA VAL A 93 -3.66 -13.29 -9.54
C VAL A 93 -3.13 -13.92 -8.25
N MET A 94 -3.57 -13.39 -7.13
CA MET A 94 -3.18 -13.80 -5.79
C MET A 94 -4.33 -14.54 -5.10
N PRO A 95 -4.05 -15.34 -4.05
CA PRO A 95 -5.09 -15.91 -3.20
C PRO A 95 -6.05 -14.84 -2.67
N GLY A 96 -7.31 -15.20 -2.42
CA GLY A 96 -8.31 -14.28 -1.85
C GLY A 96 -9.05 -13.39 -2.87
N ASP A 97 -9.15 -13.83 -4.13
CA ASP A 97 -9.85 -13.09 -5.20
C ASP A 97 -9.22 -11.71 -5.49
N ILE A 98 -7.89 -11.64 -5.53
CA ILE A 98 -7.13 -10.40 -5.74
C ILE A 98 -6.31 -10.48 -7.02
N GLN A 99 -6.39 -9.43 -7.82
CA GLN A 99 -5.60 -9.19 -9.01
C GLN A 99 -4.65 -8.01 -8.76
N LYS A 100 -3.33 -8.25 -8.89
CA LYS A 100 -2.33 -7.18 -8.86
C LYS A 100 -2.14 -6.64 -10.28
N ASN A 101 -2.32 -5.33 -10.43
CA ASN A 101 -2.10 -4.62 -11.68
C ASN A 101 -0.92 -3.67 -11.51
N VAL A 102 -0.05 -3.61 -12.50
CA VAL A 102 1.11 -2.71 -12.53
C VAL A 102 1.05 -1.89 -13.80
N TYR A 103 1.26 -0.58 -13.69
CA TYR A 103 1.32 0.37 -14.80
C TYR A 103 2.59 1.18 -14.66
N ARG A 104 3.35 1.32 -15.76
CA ARG A 104 4.65 1.99 -15.74
C ARG A 104 4.71 3.07 -16.80
N GLY A 105 5.27 4.21 -16.42
CA GLY A 105 5.49 5.35 -17.30
C GLY A 105 6.81 6.03 -16.98
N THR A 106 7.33 6.79 -17.94
CA THR A 106 8.51 7.63 -17.73
C THR A 106 8.17 9.06 -18.08
N HIS A 107 8.63 10.00 -17.25
CA HIS A 107 8.40 11.43 -17.46
C HIS A 107 9.65 12.24 -17.14
N THR A 108 9.84 13.33 -17.86
CA THR A 108 10.98 14.25 -17.67
C THR A 108 10.47 15.62 -17.26
N TYR A 109 10.80 16.03 -16.03
CA TYR A 109 10.36 17.30 -15.47
C TYR A 109 11.16 18.49 -16.00
N GLY A 110 10.51 19.65 -16.07
CA GLY A 110 11.13 20.90 -16.53
C GLY A 110 12.15 21.51 -15.56
N GLY A 111 12.15 21.11 -14.29
CA GLY A 111 13.08 21.63 -13.28
C GLY A 111 12.89 21.00 -11.90
N PRO A 112 13.62 21.52 -10.88
CA PRO A 112 13.36 21.23 -9.48
C PRO A 112 11.95 21.66 -9.05
N GLY A 113 11.33 20.89 -8.17
CA GLY A 113 9.96 21.14 -7.73
C GLY A 113 9.39 20.03 -6.84
N ILE A 114 8.15 20.23 -6.43
CA ILE A 114 7.34 19.24 -5.72
C ILE A 114 6.20 18.88 -6.67
N TYR A 115 6.10 17.61 -7.03
CA TYR A 115 5.21 17.10 -8.06
C TYR A 115 4.26 16.06 -7.46
N PRO A 116 2.97 16.40 -7.25
CA PRO A 116 1.98 15.45 -6.78
C PRO A 116 1.57 14.51 -7.92
N LEU A 117 2.03 13.27 -7.83
CA LEU A 117 1.63 12.20 -8.73
C LEU A 117 0.26 11.71 -8.29
N THR A 118 -0.80 11.91 -9.08
CA THR A 118 -2.17 11.53 -8.66
C THR A 118 -2.84 10.63 -9.68
N VAL A 119 -3.45 9.55 -9.18
CA VAL A 119 -4.33 8.66 -9.92
C VAL A 119 -5.71 8.74 -9.31
N GLU A 120 -6.73 8.87 -10.16
CA GLU A 120 -8.14 8.81 -9.77
C GLU A 120 -8.86 7.75 -10.62
N ASP A 121 -9.53 6.80 -9.96
CA ASP A 121 -10.38 5.79 -10.59
C ASP A 121 -11.79 5.84 -9.98
N PRO A 122 -12.86 6.04 -10.78
CA PRO A 122 -14.23 6.16 -10.28
C PRO A 122 -14.80 4.93 -9.56
N ASN A 123 -14.09 3.81 -9.49
CA ASN A 123 -14.62 2.53 -9.02
C ASN A 123 -14.19 2.14 -7.59
N ARG A 124 -14.36 3.03 -6.61
CA ARG A 124 -14.28 2.66 -5.18
C ARG A 124 -15.44 1.72 -4.81
N ASN A 125 -15.27 0.90 -3.78
CA ASN A 125 -16.30 -0.05 -3.37
C ASN A 125 -17.50 0.62 -2.68
N GLU A 126 -18.70 0.11 -2.97
CA GLU A 126 -19.94 0.52 -2.30
C GLU A 126 -19.98 -0.04 -0.87
N GLY A 127 -20.47 0.75 0.08
CA GLY A 127 -20.70 0.28 1.45
C GLY A 127 -19.48 0.35 2.37
N VAL A 128 -18.45 1.13 2.01
CA VAL A 128 -17.33 1.43 2.91
C VAL A 128 -17.85 2.21 4.10
N LEU A 129 -17.60 1.72 5.31
CA LEU A 129 -18.26 2.17 6.54
C LEU A 129 -17.70 3.50 7.08
N ASN A 130 -16.44 3.81 6.80
CA ASN A 130 -15.75 4.97 7.36
C ASN A 130 -15.74 6.20 6.43
N MET A 131 -16.73 6.29 5.55
CA MET A 131 -17.04 7.47 4.73
C MET A 131 -18.51 7.46 4.29
N THR A 132 -19.03 8.61 3.85
CA THR A 132 -20.41 8.70 3.32
C THR A 132 -20.40 8.63 1.79
N GLY A 133 -21.29 7.83 1.19
CA GLY A 133 -21.46 7.80 -0.26
C GLY A 133 -20.25 7.23 -1.01
N SER A 134 -19.69 6.12 -0.51
CA SER A 134 -18.45 5.53 -1.04
C SER A 134 -18.53 5.16 -2.53
N VAL A 135 -19.70 4.74 -3.02
CA VAL A 135 -19.94 4.42 -4.44
C VAL A 135 -19.86 5.64 -5.36
N ASP A 136 -20.18 6.84 -4.84
CA ASP A 136 -20.14 8.10 -5.57
C ASP A 136 -18.78 8.81 -5.39
N THR A 137 -17.87 8.26 -4.59
CA THR A 137 -16.55 8.85 -4.31
C THR A 137 -15.47 8.03 -5.01
N PRO A 138 -14.66 8.61 -5.92
CA PRO A 138 -13.63 7.86 -6.61
C PRO A 138 -12.56 7.35 -5.65
N PHE A 139 -11.90 6.27 -6.05
CA PHE A 139 -10.65 5.85 -5.44
C PHE A 139 -9.53 6.74 -5.97
N ALA A 140 -8.78 7.41 -5.09
CA ALA A 140 -7.64 8.21 -5.49
C ALA A 140 -6.45 7.94 -4.60
N ILE A 141 -5.26 7.94 -5.21
CA ILE A 141 -3.97 7.79 -4.55
C ILE A 141 -3.03 8.89 -5.03
N GLN A 142 -2.21 9.38 -4.12
CA GLN A 142 -1.25 10.44 -4.40
C GLN A 142 0.08 10.18 -3.70
N SER A 143 1.17 10.34 -4.43
CA SER A 143 2.53 10.36 -3.91
C SER A 143 3.19 11.69 -4.27
N LEU A 144 4.14 12.18 -3.46
CA LEU A 144 4.87 13.41 -3.74
C LEU A 144 6.29 13.08 -4.19
N LEU A 145 6.59 13.36 -5.45
CA LEU A 145 7.95 13.39 -5.94
C LEU A 145 8.56 14.76 -5.63
N ILE A 146 9.69 14.77 -4.91
CA ILE A 146 10.42 16.00 -4.59
C ILE A 146 11.77 15.98 -5.29
N ILE A 147 11.98 16.93 -6.20
CA ILE A 147 13.26 17.14 -6.87
C ILE A 147 13.96 18.31 -6.19
N ASP A 148 14.82 18.00 -5.21
CA ASP A 148 15.65 18.99 -4.50
C ASP A 148 17.14 18.84 -4.87
N PRO A 149 17.74 19.80 -5.62
CA PRO A 149 19.15 19.77 -5.99
C PRO A 149 20.12 19.70 -4.80
N GLN A 150 19.69 20.11 -3.61
CA GLN A 150 20.51 20.03 -2.40
C GLN A 150 20.50 18.62 -1.77
N ALA A 151 19.41 17.88 -1.93
CA ALA A 151 19.25 16.53 -1.37
C ALA A 151 19.74 15.43 -2.33
N GLY A 152 19.99 15.77 -3.59
CA GLY A 152 20.37 14.81 -4.61
C GLY A 152 19.18 14.08 -5.20
N ASN A 153 19.43 12.97 -5.90
CA ASN A 153 18.37 12.15 -6.49
C ASN A 153 17.70 11.30 -5.42
N ASN A 154 16.39 11.11 -5.51
CA ASN A 154 15.62 10.28 -4.60
C ASN A 154 14.87 9.19 -5.36
N ASN A 155 14.85 7.98 -4.83
CA ASN A 155 13.98 6.88 -5.21
C ASN A 155 12.93 6.72 -4.13
N SER A 156 11.67 6.50 -4.49
CA SER A 156 10.66 6.27 -3.46
C SER A 156 10.84 4.90 -2.81
N VAL A 157 10.29 4.76 -1.60
CA VAL A 157 10.11 3.48 -0.92
C VAL A 157 9.48 2.43 -1.83
N GLN A 158 9.96 1.21 -1.67
CA GLN A 158 9.37 -0.01 -2.23
C GLN A 158 8.54 -0.69 -1.15
N LEU A 159 7.28 -0.99 -1.42
CA LEU A 159 6.38 -1.61 -0.44
C LEU A 159 6.33 -3.12 -0.67
N LEU A 160 7.09 -3.86 0.13
CA LEU A 160 7.40 -5.27 -0.14
C LEU A 160 6.30 -6.23 0.34
N ASN A 161 5.46 -5.82 1.29
CA ASN A 161 4.29 -6.60 1.71
C ASN A 161 3.07 -6.19 0.88
N PRO A 162 2.42 -7.11 0.13
CA PRO A 162 1.20 -6.80 -0.60
C PRO A 162 0.03 -6.36 0.31
N ALA A 163 -0.86 -5.53 -0.21
CA ALA A 163 -2.07 -5.10 0.48
C ALA A 163 -3.20 -6.14 0.35
N THR A 164 -3.20 -7.15 1.21
CA THR A 164 -4.19 -8.25 1.21
C THR A 164 -4.77 -8.43 2.60
N GLU A 165 -5.86 -7.72 2.91
CA GLU A 165 -6.26 -7.50 4.30
C GLU A 165 -7.67 -7.99 4.60
N ASN A 166 -7.76 -9.18 5.20
CA ASN A 166 -8.97 -9.65 5.88
C ASN A 166 -8.77 -9.43 7.38
N ALA A 167 -9.85 -9.08 8.08
CA ALA A 167 -9.87 -8.96 9.52
C ALA A 167 -11.06 -9.74 10.10
N CYS A 168 -10.90 -10.25 11.32
CA CYS A 168 -12.00 -10.85 12.05
C CYS A 168 -12.58 -9.86 13.04
N LEU A 169 -13.91 -9.85 13.16
CA LEU A 169 -14.58 -9.08 14.19
C LEU A 169 -14.06 -9.48 15.58
N ASN A 170 -13.76 -8.48 16.41
CA ASN A 170 -13.22 -8.64 17.76
C ASN A 170 -11.86 -9.33 17.88
N GLN A 171 -11.09 -9.47 16.80
CA GLN A 171 -9.73 -9.96 16.84
C GLN A 171 -8.75 -8.85 16.47
N THR A 172 -7.55 -8.87 17.04
CA THR A 172 -6.49 -7.95 16.64
C THR A 172 -6.16 -8.13 15.17
N TRP A 173 -6.03 -7.03 14.44
CA TRP A 173 -5.57 -7.00 13.06
C TRP A 173 -4.31 -6.12 12.97
N ILE A 174 -3.29 -6.62 12.28
CA ILE A 174 -2.01 -5.93 12.11
C ILE A 174 -1.61 -5.96 10.64
N HIS A 175 -1.13 -4.83 10.12
CA HIS A 175 -0.53 -4.71 8.80
C HIS A 175 0.73 -3.86 8.84
N ASN A 176 1.75 -4.27 8.09
CA ASN A 176 2.93 -3.46 7.82
C ASN A 176 3.25 -3.52 6.31
N PRO A 177 3.39 -2.39 5.61
CA PRO A 177 3.77 -2.36 4.19
C PRO A 177 5.14 -2.97 3.85
N ALA A 178 5.97 -3.23 4.85
CA ALA A 178 7.39 -3.58 4.74
C ALA A 178 8.12 -2.61 3.80
N ALA A 179 8.01 -1.32 4.09
CA ALA A 179 8.57 -0.28 3.24
C ALA A 179 10.10 -0.30 3.32
N HIS A 180 10.73 -0.37 2.16
CA HIS A 180 12.17 -0.31 2.00
C HIS A 180 12.56 0.92 1.21
N ASP A 181 13.37 1.79 1.81
CA ASP A 181 14.02 2.87 1.09
C ASP A 181 15.37 2.41 0.51
N PRO A 182 15.55 2.47 -0.84
CA PRO A 182 16.79 2.11 -1.50
C PRO A 182 17.94 3.09 -1.25
N ASP A 183 17.65 4.35 -0.91
CA ASP A 183 18.66 5.41 -0.77
C ASP A 183 19.23 5.53 0.65
N GLY A 184 18.66 4.83 1.63
CA GLY A 184 19.07 4.84 3.04
C GLY A 184 18.49 6.01 3.86
N ASP A 185 17.42 6.63 3.38
CA ASP A 185 16.68 7.70 4.05
C ASP A 185 15.90 7.20 5.27
N VAL A 186 15.65 8.13 6.19
CA VAL A 186 14.83 7.88 7.37
C VAL A 186 13.36 7.90 6.96
N LEU A 187 12.63 6.86 7.36
CA LEU A 187 11.22 6.72 7.09
C LEU A 187 10.39 7.06 8.33
N THR A 188 9.32 7.82 8.13
CA THR A 188 8.30 8.09 9.15
C THR A 188 6.92 7.75 8.62
N TYR A 189 6.08 7.18 9.48
CA TYR A 189 4.77 6.65 9.10
C TYR A 189 3.64 7.40 9.79
N SER A 190 2.56 7.68 9.07
CA SER A 190 1.35 8.28 9.65
C SER A 190 0.09 7.79 8.94
N LEU A 191 -1.03 7.76 9.68
CA LEU A 191 -2.35 7.52 9.10
C LEU A 191 -2.92 8.83 8.57
N VAL A 192 -3.40 8.82 7.33
CA VAL A 192 -4.07 9.96 6.70
C VAL A 192 -5.46 9.56 6.20
N PRO A 193 -6.40 10.51 6.02
CA PRO A 193 -7.66 10.21 5.36
C PRO A 193 -7.44 9.69 3.94
N SER A 194 -8.31 8.77 3.49
CA SER A 194 -8.35 8.36 2.09
C SER A 194 -8.68 9.54 1.18
N ARG A 195 -8.16 9.50 -0.05
CA ARG A 195 -8.40 10.54 -1.07
C ARG A 195 -9.51 10.15 -2.04
N GLY A 196 -10.19 11.16 -2.58
CA GLY A 196 -11.28 11.03 -3.53
C GLY A 196 -11.14 12.04 -4.67
N PHE A 197 -12.21 12.79 -4.95
CA PHE A 197 -12.28 13.72 -6.08
C PHE A 197 -11.11 14.71 -6.13
N GLY A 198 -10.46 14.80 -7.29
CA GLY A 198 -9.33 15.69 -7.53
C GLY A 198 -8.07 15.31 -6.74
N GLY A 199 -8.03 14.10 -6.16
CA GLY A 199 -6.99 13.70 -5.24
C GLY A 199 -7.10 14.34 -3.86
N GLU A 200 -8.18 15.03 -3.52
CA GLU A 200 -8.36 15.65 -2.21
C GLU A 200 -8.78 14.63 -1.13
N PHE A 201 -8.49 14.93 0.13
CA PHE A 201 -8.96 14.10 1.25
C PHE A 201 -10.49 14.08 1.30
N ILE A 202 -11.06 12.89 1.54
CA ILE A 202 -12.52 12.70 1.63
C ILE A 202 -13.04 13.44 2.87
N PRO A 203 -13.91 14.46 2.73
CA PRO A 203 -14.30 15.29 3.88
C PRO A 203 -15.11 14.56 4.96
N THR A 204 -15.80 13.48 4.59
CA THR A 204 -16.60 12.66 5.51
C THR A 204 -15.83 11.45 6.04
N TYR A 205 -14.53 11.36 5.75
CA TYR A 205 -13.70 10.27 6.25
C TYR A 205 -13.56 10.38 7.76
N ILE A 206 -13.64 9.22 8.41
CA ILE A 206 -13.27 9.02 9.81
C ILE A 206 -12.37 7.79 9.89
N TYR A 207 -11.54 7.70 10.94
CA TYR A 207 -10.72 6.52 11.14
C TYR A 207 -11.59 5.31 11.56
N PRO A 208 -11.13 4.07 11.33
CA PRO A 208 -11.92 2.88 11.62
C PRO A 208 -12.48 2.78 13.05
N ASP A 209 -11.70 3.19 14.05
CA ASP A 209 -12.06 3.23 15.47
C ASP A 209 -13.06 4.36 15.82
N GLU A 210 -13.30 5.30 14.91
CA GLU A 210 -14.31 6.36 15.08
C GLU A 210 -15.69 5.96 14.52
N VAL A 211 -15.78 4.86 13.76
CA VAL A 211 -17.04 4.36 13.17
C VAL A 211 -17.97 3.80 14.25
N SER A 212 -17.38 3.20 15.29
CA SER A 212 -18.09 2.59 16.40
C SER A 212 -18.02 3.46 17.65
N ALA A 213 -18.99 3.34 18.55
CA ALA A 213 -18.93 3.98 19.87
C ALA A 213 -18.30 3.06 20.94
N ALA A 214 -17.91 1.83 20.58
CA ALA A 214 -17.21 0.92 21.47
C ALA A 214 -15.73 1.31 21.60
N SER A 215 -15.04 0.70 22.56
CA SER A 215 -13.66 1.03 22.86
C SER A 215 -12.71 0.17 22.03
N ASP A 216 -12.32 0.66 20.87
CA ASP A 216 -11.22 0.16 20.04
C ASP A 216 -10.20 1.27 19.76
N VAL A 217 -9.05 0.90 19.20
CA VAL A 217 -7.94 1.77 18.87
C VAL A 217 -7.40 1.35 17.52
N PHE A 218 -7.34 2.30 16.59
CA PHE A 218 -6.69 2.16 15.31
C PHE A 218 -5.48 3.10 15.23
N SER A 219 -4.27 2.55 15.21
CA SER A 219 -3.04 3.35 15.27
C SER A 219 -1.95 2.81 14.37
N ILE A 220 -0.92 3.64 14.14
CA ILE A 220 0.31 3.25 13.45
C ILE A 220 1.52 3.62 14.31
N ASP A 221 2.53 2.75 14.34
CA ASP A 221 3.84 3.10 14.89
C ASP A 221 4.60 3.99 13.90
N GLU A 222 5.03 5.18 14.35
CA GLU A 222 5.68 6.18 13.49
C GLU A 222 7.04 5.74 12.96
N ALA A 223 7.73 4.80 13.61
CA ALA A 223 9.06 4.34 13.25
C ALA A 223 9.05 3.01 12.48
N THR A 224 8.15 2.09 12.81
CA THR A 224 8.07 0.78 12.14
C THR A 224 7.01 0.73 11.04
N GLY A 225 5.96 1.54 11.12
CA GLY A 225 4.84 1.47 10.18
C GLY A 225 3.88 0.31 10.47
N ASP A 226 3.96 -0.31 11.66
CA ASP A 226 2.99 -1.31 12.10
C ASP A 226 1.63 -0.63 12.36
N VAL A 227 0.66 -0.91 11.52
CA VAL A 227 -0.73 -0.49 11.69
C VAL A 227 -1.46 -1.55 12.50
N THR A 228 -2.07 -1.15 13.60
CA THR A 228 -2.79 -2.06 14.51
C THR A 228 -4.21 -1.58 14.69
N TRP A 229 -5.16 -2.48 14.47
CA TRP A 229 -6.53 -2.36 14.95
C TRP A 229 -6.75 -3.41 16.03
N ASN A 230 -6.80 -2.99 17.29
CA ASN A 230 -6.81 -3.94 18.40
C ASN A 230 -8.07 -4.82 18.44
N THR A 231 -9.23 -4.29 18.04
CA THR A 231 -10.51 -5.01 18.16
C THR A 231 -11.56 -4.38 17.23
N PRO A 232 -11.61 -4.73 15.93
CA PRO A 232 -12.64 -4.24 15.01
C PRO A 232 -14.05 -4.55 15.52
N GLN A 233 -14.90 -3.53 15.60
CA GLN A 233 -16.20 -3.60 16.29
C GLN A 233 -17.41 -3.83 15.39
N ILE A 234 -17.29 -3.51 14.09
CA ILE A 234 -18.39 -3.65 13.13
C ILE A 234 -17.86 -4.33 11.87
N ALA A 235 -18.53 -5.41 11.45
CA ALA A 235 -18.21 -6.10 10.21
C ALA A 235 -18.59 -5.25 8.99
N GLY A 236 -17.73 -5.23 7.99
CA GLY A 236 -17.87 -4.46 6.76
C GLY A 236 -16.52 -4.01 6.21
N GLU A 237 -16.56 -3.20 5.17
CA GLU A 237 -15.36 -2.71 4.48
C GLU A 237 -14.92 -1.35 5.03
N TYR A 238 -13.63 -1.18 5.25
CA TYR A 238 -13.01 0.07 5.71
C TYR A 238 -11.89 0.46 4.77
N ASN A 239 -11.71 1.75 4.49
CA ASN A 239 -10.53 2.23 3.79
C ASN A 239 -9.58 2.95 4.74
N VAL A 240 -8.29 2.68 4.58
CA VAL A 240 -7.24 3.31 5.39
C VAL A 240 -6.10 3.70 4.47
N ALA A 241 -5.48 4.84 4.74
CA ALA A 241 -4.34 5.30 3.97
C ALA A 241 -3.12 5.50 4.89
N ILE A 242 -2.03 4.85 4.53
CA ILE A 242 -0.74 4.92 5.21
C ILE A 242 0.13 5.87 4.39
N ARG A 243 0.58 6.95 5.03
CA ARG A 243 1.54 7.89 4.46
C ARG A 243 2.94 7.57 4.98
N ILE A 244 3.89 7.47 4.06
CA ILE A 244 5.29 7.16 4.31
C ILE A 244 6.10 8.35 3.79
N GLU A 245 6.74 9.08 4.70
CA GLU A 245 7.59 10.22 4.36
C GLU A 245 9.06 9.84 4.44
N GLU A 246 9.83 10.31 3.46
CA GLU A 246 11.26 10.03 3.33
C GLU A 246 12.07 11.27 3.72
N TRP A 247 13.04 11.09 4.62
CA TRP A 247 13.85 12.17 5.18
C TRP A 247 15.33 11.91 5.00
N ARG A 248 16.00 12.84 4.33
CA ARG A 248 17.44 12.82 4.09
C ARG A 248 18.16 13.87 4.91
N GLU A 249 19.26 13.48 5.55
CA GLU A 249 20.13 14.43 6.24
C GLU A 249 21.04 15.15 5.23
N VAL A 250 20.90 16.48 5.13
CA VAL A 250 21.73 17.32 4.27
C VAL A 250 22.34 18.44 5.13
N GLY A 251 23.64 18.34 5.42
CA GLY A 251 24.35 19.34 6.21
C GLY A 251 23.86 19.44 7.66
N GLY A 252 23.48 18.32 8.28
CA GLY A 252 23.00 18.28 9.66
C GLY A 252 21.51 18.61 9.83
N ILE A 253 20.75 18.73 8.74
CA ILE A 253 19.32 19.06 8.76
C ILE A 253 18.57 17.98 7.97
N LEU A 254 17.55 17.37 8.59
CA LEU A 254 16.63 16.48 7.90
C LEU A 254 15.73 17.28 6.95
N ARG A 255 15.71 16.85 5.69
CA ARG A 255 14.87 17.41 4.63
C ARG A 255 13.99 16.30 4.08
N LYS A 256 12.71 16.60 3.86
CA LYS A 256 11.81 15.68 3.18
C LYS A 256 12.19 15.58 1.71
N VAL A 257 12.38 14.36 1.21
CA VAL A 257 12.80 14.06 -0.17
C VAL A 257 11.75 13.27 -0.96
N GLY A 258 10.70 12.80 -0.29
CA GLY A 258 9.60 12.11 -0.94
C GLY A 258 8.46 11.76 -0.01
N GLU A 259 7.35 11.32 -0.61
CA GLU A 259 6.19 10.78 0.09
C GLU A 259 5.51 9.72 -0.78
N VAL A 260 5.22 8.56 -0.21
CA VAL A 260 4.35 7.55 -0.80
C VAL A 260 3.13 7.35 0.09
N THR A 261 1.95 7.30 -0.53
CA THR A 261 0.72 6.88 0.16
C THR A 261 0.26 5.54 -0.37
N ARG A 262 -0.02 4.60 0.55
CA ARG A 262 -0.76 3.36 0.26
C ARG A 262 -2.18 3.51 0.80
N ASP A 263 -3.17 3.50 -0.08
CA ASP A 263 -4.58 3.35 0.31
C ASP A 263 -4.94 1.87 0.19
N LEU A 264 -5.56 1.29 1.22
CA LEU A 264 -5.95 -0.10 1.27
C LEU A 264 -7.34 -0.27 1.90
N GLN A 265 -7.97 -1.38 1.58
CA GLN A 265 -9.27 -1.79 2.09
C GLN A 265 -9.10 -2.98 3.03
N ILE A 266 -9.73 -2.88 4.20
CA ILE A 266 -9.84 -3.95 5.19
C ILE A 266 -11.26 -4.52 5.08
N ASP A 267 -11.37 -5.84 4.85
CA ASP A 267 -12.65 -6.55 4.90
C ASP A 267 -12.82 -7.21 6.28
N VAL A 268 -13.62 -6.58 7.15
CA VAL A 268 -13.90 -7.10 8.50
C VAL A 268 -15.10 -8.05 8.42
N GLN A 269 -14.88 -9.31 8.77
CA GLN A 269 -15.88 -10.36 8.66
C GLN A 269 -16.23 -10.97 10.01
N LEU A 270 -17.42 -11.58 10.09
CA LEU A 270 -17.77 -12.45 11.21
C LEU A 270 -17.07 -13.80 11.00
N CYS A 271 -16.14 -14.13 11.89
CA CYS A 271 -15.48 -15.42 11.94
C CYS A 271 -15.40 -15.94 13.37
N ASP A 272 -15.19 -17.25 13.45
CA ASP A 272 -14.90 -17.99 14.68
C ASP A 272 -13.48 -18.55 14.53
N ASN A 273 -12.52 -17.63 14.50
CA ASN A 273 -11.08 -17.89 14.33
C ASN A 273 -10.30 -16.79 15.05
N GLN A 274 -9.24 -17.14 15.76
CA GLN A 274 -8.28 -16.24 16.37
C GLN A 274 -7.02 -16.19 15.50
N PRO A 275 -6.38 -15.02 15.34
CA PRO A 275 -5.14 -14.95 14.58
C PRO A 275 -4.05 -15.77 15.28
N PRO A 276 -3.07 -16.29 14.51
CA PRO A 276 -1.87 -16.85 15.10
C PRO A 276 -1.13 -15.78 15.91
N GLU A 277 -0.24 -16.19 16.80
CA GLU A 277 0.59 -15.31 17.62
C GLU A 277 2.06 -15.62 17.36
N ILE A 278 2.82 -14.63 16.86
CA ILE A 278 4.28 -14.70 16.76
C ILE A 278 4.88 -14.30 18.11
N ALA A 279 5.90 -15.01 18.57
CA ALA A 279 6.65 -14.55 19.74
C ALA A 279 7.41 -13.27 19.44
N ALA A 280 7.23 -12.29 20.33
CA ALA A 280 7.92 -11.02 20.29
C ALA A 280 9.44 -11.19 20.15
N MET A 281 10.04 -10.40 19.26
CA MET A 281 11.46 -10.40 18.96
C MET A 281 12.05 -9.00 19.15
N GLY A 282 13.15 -8.92 19.89
CA GLY A 282 13.87 -7.65 20.04
C GLY A 282 14.75 -7.34 18.84
N ASP A 283 14.88 -6.05 18.53
CA ASP A 283 15.85 -5.53 17.57
C ASP A 283 17.26 -6.04 17.82
N THR A 284 18.08 -6.08 16.78
CA THR A 284 19.43 -6.62 16.87
C THR A 284 20.41 -5.90 15.96
N CYS A 285 21.70 -6.18 16.15
CA CYS A 285 22.75 -5.70 15.29
C CYS A 285 23.72 -6.84 14.95
N VAL A 286 24.36 -6.72 13.79
CA VAL A 286 25.37 -7.65 13.31
C VAL A 286 26.53 -6.86 12.71
N LEU A 287 27.77 -7.32 12.91
CA LEU A 287 28.93 -6.75 12.24
C LEU A 287 28.96 -7.23 10.79
N ALA A 288 29.23 -6.34 9.85
CA ALA A 288 29.49 -6.76 8.47
C ALA A 288 30.67 -7.76 8.43
N GLY A 289 30.48 -8.86 7.69
CA GLY A 289 31.37 -10.02 7.64
C GLY A 289 31.04 -11.12 8.65
N GLU A 290 30.14 -10.90 9.61
CA GLU A 290 29.66 -11.93 10.55
C GLU A 290 28.28 -12.49 10.14
N SER A 291 27.96 -13.70 10.63
CA SER A 291 26.66 -14.34 10.40
C SER A 291 25.71 -14.11 11.58
N LEU A 292 24.50 -13.63 11.28
CA LEU A 292 23.36 -13.55 12.19
C LEU A 292 22.41 -14.72 11.91
N THR A 293 22.00 -15.45 12.94
CA THR A 293 20.96 -16.50 12.81
C THR A 293 20.08 -16.54 14.05
N PHE A 294 18.76 -16.62 13.85
CA PHE A 294 17.80 -16.77 14.94
C PHE A 294 16.54 -17.51 14.46
N ASN A 295 15.80 -18.05 15.43
CA ASN A 295 14.54 -18.74 15.18
C ASN A 295 13.36 -17.77 15.34
N VAL A 296 12.32 -17.98 14.54
CA VAL A 296 11.01 -17.35 14.64
C VAL A 296 10.01 -18.42 15.01
N PHE A 297 9.20 -18.15 16.03
CA PHE A 297 8.19 -19.07 16.54
C PHE A 297 6.83 -18.38 16.50
N ALA A 298 5.81 -19.10 16.05
CA ALA A 298 4.41 -18.73 16.14
C ALA A 298 3.55 -19.93 16.55
N SER A 299 2.42 -19.65 17.20
CA SER A 299 1.41 -20.64 17.55
C SER A 299 0.02 -20.09 17.27
N ASP A 300 -0.94 -20.97 17.02
CA ASP A 300 -2.33 -20.59 16.83
C ASP A 300 -3.18 -20.92 18.07
N PRO A 301 -3.96 -19.98 18.63
CA PRO A 301 -4.79 -20.23 19.82
C PRO A 301 -5.86 -21.33 19.63
N ASP A 302 -6.36 -21.51 18.41
CA ASP A 302 -7.37 -22.51 18.07
C ASP A 302 -6.73 -23.87 17.71
N GLY A 303 -5.40 -23.90 17.61
CA GLY A 303 -4.61 -25.09 17.32
C GLY A 303 -4.45 -25.38 15.83
N ASP A 304 -4.73 -24.38 14.98
CA ASP A 304 -4.58 -24.48 13.54
C ASP A 304 -3.11 -24.52 13.10
N GLY A 305 -2.89 -25.01 11.88
CA GLY A 305 -1.55 -25.02 11.30
C GLY A 305 -1.11 -23.60 10.98
N VAL A 306 0.15 -23.26 11.27
CA VAL A 306 0.70 -21.93 10.97
C VAL A 306 1.75 -22.00 9.88
N THR A 307 1.61 -21.15 8.87
CA THR A 307 2.63 -20.91 7.85
C THR A 307 3.35 -19.60 8.14
N LEU A 308 4.68 -19.66 8.25
CA LEU A 308 5.53 -18.48 8.38
C LEU A 308 6.09 -18.02 7.03
N SER A 309 6.19 -16.72 6.86
CA SER A 309 6.90 -16.04 5.77
C SER A 309 7.60 -14.79 6.29
N ALA A 310 8.51 -14.21 5.51
CA ALA A 310 9.17 -12.96 5.87
C ALA A 310 9.38 -12.11 4.61
N VAL A 311 9.29 -10.79 4.77
CA VAL A 311 9.56 -9.79 3.73
C VAL A 311 10.36 -8.63 4.34
N GLY A 312 11.13 -7.92 3.52
CA GLY A 312 11.94 -6.79 3.99
C GLY A 312 13.16 -6.57 3.11
N GLY A 313 13.73 -5.37 3.17
CA GLY A 313 14.85 -4.98 2.31
C GLY A 313 16.06 -5.90 2.44
N ALA A 314 16.35 -6.40 3.65
CA ALA A 314 17.43 -7.36 3.87
C ALA A 314 17.25 -8.69 3.10
N LEU A 315 16.03 -9.06 2.70
CA LEU A 315 15.75 -10.32 2.01
C LEU A 315 15.76 -10.19 0.48
N SER A 316 15.55 -8.99 -0.07
CA SER A 316 15.40 -8.80 -1.54
C SER A 316 16.12 -7.60 -2.14
N GLU A 317 16.45 -6.57 -1.35
CA GLU A 317 16.89 -5.26 -1.85
C GLU A 317 18.36 -4.94 -1.50
N VAL A 318 19.16 -5.96 -1.16
CA VAL A 318 20.57 -5.83 -0.79
C VAL A 318 21.46 -6.73 -1.65
N ALA A 319 22.76 -6.45 -1.69
CA ALA A 319 23.72 -7.24 -2.46
C ALA A 319 23.91 -8.64 -1.86
N HIS A 320 23.92 -8.74 -0.54
CA HIS A 320 24.01 -9.99 0.21
C HIS A 320 22.69 -10.29 0.93
N PRO A 321 21.68 -10.87 0.25
CA PRO A 321 20.37 -11.07 0.83
C PRO A 321 20.38 -12.07 1.99
N ALA A 322 19.62 -11.75 3.02
CA ALA A 322 19.21 -12.67 4.05
C ALA A 322 18.35 -13.80 3.47
N THR A 323 18.16 -14.84 4.27
CA THR A 323 17.28 -15.97 3.96
C THR A 323 16.34 -16.23 5.12
N PHE A 324 15.11 -16.61 4.79
CA PHE A 324 14.13 -17.09 5.76
C PHE A 324 13.58 -18.45 5.31
N ALA A 325 13.68 -19.44 6.18
CA ALA A 325 13.18 -20.79 5.93
C ALA A 325 12.12 -21.16 6.96
N SER A 326 10.87 -21.33 6.51
CA SER A 326 9.82 -21.96 7.32
C SER A 326 10.11 -23.46 7.43
N VAL A 327 10.30 -23.95 8.65
CA VAL A 327 10.60 -25.37 8.94
C VAL A 327 9.36 -26.15 9.37
N GLY A 328 8.19 -25.49 9.37
CA GLY A 328 6.88 -26.08 9.63
C GLY A 328 6.42 -25.95 11.08
N ALA A 329 5.13 -26.19 11.30
CA ALA A 329 4.47 -26.10 12.61
C ALA A 329 4.76 -24.77 13.34
N GLY A 330 4.66 -23.64 12.64
CA GLY A 330 4.93 -22.32 13.22
C GLY A 330 6.39 -22.07 13.60
N ASN A 331 7.35 -22.83 13.07
CA ASN A 331 8.78 -22.59 13.29
C ASN A 331 9.46 -22.13 12.00
N GLY A 332 10.35 -21.15 12.10
CA GLY A 332 11.16 -20.64 10.99
C GLY A 332 12.56 -20.23 11.45
N VAL A 333 13.49 -20.15 10.50
CA VAL A 333 14.88 -19.75 10.75
C VAL A 333 15.23 -18.60 9.82
N PHE A 334 15.68 -17.48 10.40
CA PHE A 334 16.27 -16.37 9.67
C PHE A 334 17.80 -16.48 9.72
N SER A 335 18.46 -16.28 8.59
CA SER A 335 19.92 -16.28 8.49
C SER A 335 20.41 -15.19 7.54
N TRP A 336 21.39 -14.42 7.97
CA TRP A 336 21.98 -13.35 7.19
C TRP A 336 23.49 -13.23 7.44
N SER A 337 24.26 -12.93 6.40
CA SER A 337 25.69 -12.63 6.49
C SER A 337 25.96 -11.37 5.67
N PRO A 338 25.63 -10.18 6.21
CA PRO A 338 25.82 -8.92 5.50
C PRO A 338 27.32 -8.59 5.34
N GLU A 339 27.65 -7.79 4.34
CA GLU A 339 28.98 -7.25 4.13
C GLU A 339 28.98 -5.72 4.28
N CYS A 340 30.12 -5.08 3.99
CA CYS A 340 30.27 -3.63 4.09
C CYS A 340 29.27 -2.86 3.20
N ALA A 341 28.77 -3.47 2.13
CA ALA A 341 27.74 -2.90 1.25
C ALA A 341 26.41 -2.67 1.97
N GLU A 342 26.12 -3.42 3.01
CA GLU A 342 24.91 -3.30 3.82
C GLU A 342 25.10 -2.40 5.05
N VAL A 343 26.27 -1.81 5.27
CA VAL A 343 26.48 -0.89 6.40
C VAL A 343 25.80 0.44 6.13
N ARG A 344 24.79 0.79 6.94
CA ARG A 344 24.11 2.08 6.89
C ARG A 344 23.56 2.47 8.27
N ALA A 345 23.27 3.76 8.46
CA ALA A 345 22.74 4.28 9.72
C ALA A 345 21.32 3.78 10.02
N GLN A 346 20.48 3.69 8.98
CA GLN A 346 19.10 3.23 9.12
C GLN A 346 19.04 1.69 9.18
N PRO A 347 18.41 1.08 10.19
CA PRO A 347 18.30 -0.37 10.25
C PRO A 347 17.54 -0.94 9.05
N TYR A 348 17.75 -2.24 8.79
CA TYR A 348 16.93 -3.01 7.88
C TYR A 348 15.74 -3.57 8.62
N GLN A 349 14.56 -3.19 8.15
CA GLN A 349 13.32 -3.77 8.64
C GLN A 349 13.08 -5.13 7.98
N VAL A 350 12.73 -6.11 8.80
CA VAL A 350 12.20 -7.40 8.35
C VAL A 350 10.87 -7.64 9.05
N VAL A 351 9.81 -7.85 8.27
CA VAL A 351 8.47 -8.17 8.75
C VAL A 351 8.26 -9.67 8.60
N PHE A 352 8.03 -10.34 9.72
CA PHE A 352 7.70 -11.75 9.77
C PHE A 352 6.19 -11.90 9.84
N LYS A 353 5.63 -12.80 9.03
CA LYS A 353 4.20 -13.02 8.91
C LYS A 353 3.86 -14.47 9.25
N ALA A 354 2.99 -14.64 10.23
CA ALA A 354 2.31 -15.89 10.54
C ALA A 354 0.90 -15.83 9.95
N GLN A 355 0.50 -16.91 9.28
CA GLN A 355 -0.85 -17.04 8.76
C GLN A 355 -1.37 -18.42 9.13
N ASP A 356 -2.59 -18.47 9.68
CA ASP A 356 -3.26 -19.73 9.94
C ASP A 356 -3.66 -20.44 8.62
N VAL A 357 -3.87 -21.75 8.70
CA VAL A 357 -4.29 -22.58 7.56
C VAL A 357 -5.45 -23.47 7.97
N GLY A 358 -6.40 -23.65 7.03
CA GLY A 358 -7.55 -24.52 7.24
C GLY A 358 -8.85 -23.78 7.54
N ASN A 359 -8.77 -22.47 7.79
CA ASN A 359 -9.93 -21.62 8.02
C ASN A 359 -10.55 -21.06 6.74
N ALA A 360 -11.85 -20.75 6.82
CA ALA A 360 -12.56 -20.08 5.73
C ALA A 360 -12.05 -18.65 5.52
N ILE A 361 -11.60 -18.00 6.60
CA ILE A 361 -11.04 -16.66 6.62
C ILE A 361 -9.67 -16.78 7.29
N PRO A 362 -8.57 -16.85 6.52
CA PRO A 362 -7.23 -16.93 7.10
C PRO A 362 -6.88 -15.60 7.73
N LEU A 363 -6.45 -15.64 8.99
CA LEU A 363 -5.97 -14.50 9.75
C LEU A 363 -4.44 -14.52 9.82
N VAL A 364 -3.90 -13.35 10.13
CA VAL A 364 -2.46 -13.09 10.10
C VAL A 364 -2.05 -12.36 11.35
N ASP A 365 -0.81 -12.61 11.75
CA ASP A 365 -0.09 -11.82 12.72
C ASP A 365 1.28 -11.46 12.15
N LEU A 366 1.76 -10.28 12.54
CA LEU A 366 3.00 -9.70 12.04
C LEU A 366 3.89 -9.30 13.21
N GLU A 367 5.18 -9.63 13.08
CA GLU A 367 6.22 -9.17 13.99
C GLU A 367 7.31 -8.48 13.19
N THR A 368 7.60 -7.24 13.53
CA THR A 368 8.58 -6.42 12.83
C THR A 368 9.87 -6.34 13.62
N ARG A 369 11.01 -6.60 12.96
CA ARG A 369 12.33 -6.55 13.57
C ARG A 369 13.26 -5.62 12.83
N GLN A 370 13.95 -4.74 13.55
CA GLN A 370 15.00 -3.89 13.01
C GLN A 370 16.37 -4.55 13.19
N ILE A 371 17.14 -4.62 12.10
CA ILE A 371 18.49 -5.19 12.08
C ILE A 371 19.49 -4.12 11.64
N THR A 372 20.36 -3.70 12.56
CA THR A 372 21.42 -2.73 12.26
C THR A 372 22.70 -3.44 11.82
N VAL A 373 23.20 -3.13 10.62
CA VAL A 373 24.50 -3.63 10.15
C VAL A 373 25.58 -2.61 10.50
N ILE A 374 26.55 -3.03 11.29
CA ILE A 374 27.59 -2.16 11.83
C ILE A 374 28.91 -2.47 11.12
N SER A 375 29.68 -1.44 10.78
CA SER A 375 31.03 -1.62 10.24
C SER A 375 31.92 -2.39 11.23
N PRO A 376 32.71 -3.37 10.77
CA PRO A 376 33.72 -3.99 11.60
C PRO A 376 34.78 -2.95 12.04
N PRO A 377 35.45 -3.18 13.19
CA PRO A 377 36.48 -2.26 13.69
C PRO A 377 37.67 -2.20 12.74
N VAL A 378 38.20 -1.00 12.51
CA VAL A 378 39.41 -0.81 11.70
C VAL A 378 40.60 -1.57 12.30
N THR A 379 41.41 -2.18 11.44
CA THR A 379 42.61 -2.91 11.88
C THR A 379 43.86 -2.03 11.73
N GLN A 380 44.93 -2.40 12.46
CA GLN A 380 46.22 -1.70 12.41
C GLN A 380 46.13 -0.19 12.62
N LEU A 381 45.30 0.26 13.57
CA LEU A 381 45.26 1.66 13.97
C LEU A 381 46.59 2.09 14.59
N VAL A 382 47.33 2.92 13.87
CA VAL A 382 48.58 3.54 14.32
C VAL A 382 48.34 5.03 14.46
N VAL A 383 48.79 5.59 15.59
CA VAL A 383 48.69 7.01 15.90
C VAL A 383 50.08 7.52 16.23
N ASP A 384 50.65 8.29 15.32
CA ASP A 384 52.01 8.82 15.43
C ASP A 384 52.00 10.35 15.57
N PRO A 385 52.74 10.92 16.54
CA PRO A 385 52.87 12.37 16.67
C PRO A 385 53.76 12.92 15.55
N VAL A 386 53.26 13.92 14.81
CA VAL A 386 54.00 14.64 13.76
C VAL A 386 54.00 16.13 14.10
N GLY A 387 54.99 16.57 14.88
CA GLY A 387 55.07 17.96 15.34
C GLY A 387 54.00 18.28 16.39
N TYR A 388 53.05 19.16 16.04
CA TYR A 388 51.90 19.50 16.89
C TYR A 388 50.61 18.77 16.47
N ASP A 389 50.65 17.97 15.41
CA ASP A 389 49.52 17.20 14.90
C ASP A 389 49.66 15.71 15.24
N MET A 390 48.55 14.98 15.21
CA MET A 390 48.52 13.51 15.32
C MET A 390 48.21 12.92 13.94
N SER A 391 49.11 12.08 13.42
CA SER A 391 48.86 11.29 12.22
C SER A 391 48.16 9.99 12.62
N VAL A 392 46.97 9.74 12.08
CA VAL A 392 46.21 8.51 12.31
C VAL A 392 46.16 7.73 11.01
N THR A 393 46.67 6.49 11.02
CA THR A 393 46.63 5.57 9.87
C THR A 393 46.02 4.25 10.30
N TRP A 394 45.22 3.64 9.44
CA TRP A 394 44.61 2.33 9.67
C TRP A 394 44.54 1.53 8.36
N GLN A 395 44.37 0.22 8.47
CA GLN A 395 43.98 -0.61 7.34
C GLN A 395 42.44 -0.72 7.30
N PRO A 396 41.79 -0.35 6.18
CA PRO A 396 40.38 -0.64 5.97
C PRO A 396 40.14 -2.15 6.02
N ASN A 397 38.97 -2.56 6.53
CA ASN A 397 38.47 -3.91 6.26
C ASN A 397 37.96 -3.93 4.82
N GLU A 398 38.30 -4.98 4.06
CA GLU A 398 37.75 -5.20 2.72
C GLU A 398 36.29 -5.66 2.80
#